data_AF-A0A4Y7L0L5-F1
#
_entry.id   AF-A0A4Y7L0L5-F1
#
_cell.length_a   1.000
_cell.length_b   1.000
_cell.length_c   1.000
_cell.angle_alpha   90.00
_cell.angle_beta   90.00
_cell.angle_gamma   90.00
#
_symmetry.space_group_name_H-M   'P 1'
#
loop_
_entity.id
_entity.type
_entity.pdbx_description
1 polymer ?
#
loop_
_entity_poly.entity_id
_entity_poly.type
_entity_poly.pdbx_seq_one_letter_code
_entity_poly.pdbx_strand_id
1 'polypeptide(L)'
;PVTAVALGGRPWIVQLRRRDAKNVSKNDENTNLPHGTLSLSGLITSFSNKGFTTKNMIIGLDLILLVKHDAQPFEKTNFPTFVNDNNLAPLDATSTFFDITYYKNLVSKKGILHSGQEISNGGSTDAQVTTYSNDNPTFLTDFVVSMMGNLGPLTGSNGEIRTICMETQL
;
A
#
# COMPACT_ATOMS: atom_id res chain seq x y z
N PRO A 1 6.91 1.74 10.64
CA PRO A 1 6.94 1.18 12.00
C PRO A 1 6.35 2.14 13.04
N VAL A 2 6.95 3.31 13.25
CA VAL A 2 6.49 4.26 14.28
C VAL A 2 5.07 4.77 13.99
N THR A 3 4.77 5.14 12.75
CA THR A 3 3.42 5.62 12.35
C THR A 3 2.35 4.55 12.55
N ALA A 4 2.58 3.32 12.06
CA ALA A 4 1.61 2.23 12.21
C ALA A 4 1.34 1.90 13.69
N VAL A 5 2.39 1.89 14.53
CA VAL A 5 2.25 1.65 15.98
C VAL A 5 1.51 2.81 16.65
N ALA A 6 1.82 4.07 16.28
CA ALA A 6 1.13 5.25 16.81
C ALA A 6 -0.37 5.26 16.49
N LEU A 7 -0.78 4.63 15.38
CA LEU A 7 -2.16 4.50 14.95
C LEU A 7 -2.84 3.20 15.46
N GLY A 8 -2.20 2.43 16.35
CA GLY A 8 -2.80 1.23 16.98
C GLY A 8 -2.32 -0.13 16.43
N GLY A 9 -1.35 -0.13 15.52
CA GLY A 9 -0.75 -1.35 14.99
C GLY A 9 0.21 -2.06 15.96
N ARG A 10 0.53 -3.32 15.64
CA ARG A 10 1.53 -4.10 16.39
C ARG A 10 2.95 -3.59 16.09
N PRO A 11 3.87 -3.56 17.07
CA PRO A 11 5.27 -3.24 16.82
C PRO A 11 6.00 -4.41 16.14
N TRP A 12 7.03 -4.09 15.37
CA TRP A 12 7.94 -5.08 14.77
C TRP A 12 9.37 -4.57 14.68
N ILE A 13 10.31 -5.51 14.61
CA ILE A 13 11.74 -5.20 14.45
C ILE A 13 11.98 -4.79 12.99
N VAL A 14 12.58 -3.61 12.83
CA VAL A 14 12.95 -3.09 11.52
C VAL A 14 14.37 -3.53 11.20
N GLN A 15 14.54 -4.21 10.06
CA GLN A 15 15.87 -4.47 9.54
C GLN A 15 16.53 -3.17 9.10
N LEU A 16 17.70 -2.86 9.66
CA LEU A 16 18.47 -1.65 9.40
C LEU A 16 19.61 -1.92 8.40
N ARG A 17 20.44 -0.90 8.15
CA ARG A 17 21.64 -0.95 7.29
C ARG A 17 21.38 -0.99 5.77
N ARG A 18 20.17 -0.64 5.35
CA ARG A 18 19.95 -0.26 3.95
C ARG A 18 20.69 1.04 3.67
N ARG A 19 21.31 1.12 2.49
CA ARG A 19 22.02 2.30 2.00
C ARG A 19 21.21 3.00 0.91
N ASP A 20 21.50 4.26 0.70
CA ASP A 20 20.85 5.09 -0.30
C ASP A 20 21.37 4.79 -1.71
N ALA A 21 20.45 4.80 -2.67
CA ALA A 21 20.80 4.74 -4.09
C ALA A 21 21.40 6.07 -4.56
N LYS A 22 22.43 5.99 -5.40
CA LYS A 22 23.08 7.17 -6.00
C LYS A 22 22.35 7.72 -7.22
N ASN A 23 21.40 6.96 -7.76
CA ASN A 23 20.66 7.30 -8.97
C ASN A 23 19.16 7.07 -8.75
N VAL A 24 18.34 7.87 -9.42
CA VAL A 24 16.89 7.69 -9.51
C VAL A 24 16.56 7.23 -10.93
N SER A 25 15.61 6.31 -11.07
CA SER A 25 15.15 5.83 -12.38
C SER A 25 13.65 6.10 -12.53
N LYS A 26 13.33 7.15 -13.30
CA LYS A 26 11.93 7.52 -13.59
C LYS A 26 11.22 6.48 -14.48
N ASN A 27 11.99 5.79 -15.32
CA ASN A 27 11.45 4.71 -16.13
C ASN A 27 11.08 3.49 -15.29
N ASP A 28 11.86 3.17 -14.26
CA ASP A 28 11.51 2.12 -13.31
C ASP A 28 10.27 2.48 -12.50
N GLU A 29 10.09 3.76 -12.14
CA GLU A 29 8.86 4.21 -11.46
C GLU A 29 7.61 3.97 -12.32
N ASN A 30 7.61 4.43 -13.57
CA ASN A 30 6.47 4.32 -14.47
C ASN A 30 6.12 2.87 -14.84
N THR A 31 7.08 1.95 -14.77
CA THR A 31 6.88 0.55 -15.18
C THR A 31 6.65 -0.40 -14.02
N ASN A 32 7.10 -0.04 -12.81
CA ASN A 32 7.05 -0.93 -11.66
C ASN A 32 5.93 -0.60 -10.67
N LEU A 33 5.30 0.56 -10.79
CA LEU A 33 4.15 0.92 -9.97
C LEU A 33 2.85 0.41 -10.60
N PRO A 34 2.01 -0.33 -9.85
CA PRO A 34 0.71 -0.74 -10.34
C PRO A 34 -0.20 0.48 -10.51
N HIS A 35 -0.89 0.56 -11.66
CA HIS A 35 -1.87 1.60 -11.90
C HIS A 35 -3.15 1.36 -11.08
N GLY A 36 -3.82 2.43 -10.64
CA GLY A 36 -5.02 2.34 -9.79
C GLY A 36 -6.24 1.66 -10.44
N THR A 37 -6.23 1.51 -11.77
CA THR A 37 -7.31 0.89 -12.56
C THR A 37 -6.99 -0.55 -13.01
N LEU A 38 -5.89 -1.15 -12.54
CA LEU A 38 -5.57 -2.53 -12.88
C LEU A 38 -6.66 -3.50 -12.38
N SER A 39 -6.91 -4.55 -13.16
CA SER A 39 -7.72 -5.70 -12.75
C SER A 39 -7.00 -6.51 -11.68
N LEU A 40 -7.74 -7.40 -10.99
CA LEU A 40 -7.14 -8.32 -10.03
C LEU A 40 -5.94 -9.11 -10.59
N SER A 41 -6.03 -9.63 -11.82
CA SER A 41 -4.93 -10.36 -12.45
C SER A 41 -3.71 -9.47 -12.74
N GLY A 42 -3.94 -8.22 -13.15
CA GLY A 42 -2.89 -7.23 -13.35
C GLY A 42 -2.20 -6.86 -12.04
N LEU A 43 -2.95 -6.68 -10.97
CA LEU A 43 -2.41 -6.43 -9.63
C LEU A 43 -1.54 -7.61 -9.16
N ILE A 44 -2.05 -8.84 -9.26
CA ILE A 44 -1.29 -10.05 -8.86
C ILE A 44 0.02 -10.13 -9.65
N THR A 45 -0.03 -9.91 -10.96
CA THR A 45 1.14 -9.96 -11.84
C THR A 45 2.18 -8.90 -11.48
N SER A 46 1.75 -7.65 -11.24
CA SER A 46 2.65 -6.55 -10.86
C SER A 46 3.38 -6.83 -9.55
N PHE A 47 2.68 -7.37 -8.55
CA PHE A 47 3.29 -7.74 -7.28
C PHE A 47 4.18 -8.99 -7.39
N SER A 48 3.78 -10.00 -8.16
CA SER A 48 4.59 -11.20 -8.36
C SER A 48 5.90 -10.89 -9.09
N ASN A 49 5.91 -9.93 -10.00
CA ASN A 49 7.13 -9.45 -10.68
C ASN A 49 8.15 -8.82 -9.71
N LYS A 50 7.70 -8.45 -8.50
CA LYS A 50 8.54 -7.95 -7.40
C LYS A 50 8.79 -9.00 -6.32
N GLY A 51 8.39 -10.25 -6.56
CA GLY A 51 8.55 -11.34 -5.60
C GLY A 51 7.57 -11.27 -4.42
N PHE A 52 6.52 -10.46 -4.52
CA PHE A 52 5.46 -10.41 -3.52
C PHE A 52 4.40 -11.46 -3.77
N THR A 53 3.88 -12.03 -2.68
CA THR A 53 2.73 -12.93 -2.74
C THR A 53 1.42 -12.13 -2.86
N THR A 54 0.34 -12.79 -3.27
CA THR A 54 -1.01 -12.21 -3.27
C THR A 54 -1.41 -11.69 -1.88
N LYS A 55 -0.96 -12.35 -0.80
CA LYS A 55 -1.18 -11.87 0.57
C LYS A 55 -0.48 -10.52 0.81
N ASN A 56 0.78 -10.40 0.38
CA ASN A 56 1.51 -9.13 0.49
C ASN A 56 0.86 -8.02 -0.35
N MET A 57 0.29 -8.35 -1.51
CA MET A 57 -0.48 -7.40 -2.33
C MET A 57 -1.71 -6.88 -1.59
N ILE A 58 -2.54 -7.75 -1.01
CA ILE A 58 -3.75 -7.36 -0.26
C ILE A 58 -3.40 -6.43 0.90
N ILE A 59 -2.29 -6.71 1.60
CA ILE A 59 -1.78 -5.89 2.69
C ILE A 59 -1.18 -4.57 2.18
N GLY A 60 -0.47 -4.59 1.05
CA GLY A 60 0.15 -3.42 0.44
C GLY A 60 -0.86 -2.39 -0.06
N LEU A 61 -2.03 -2.84 -0.52
CA LEU A 61 -3.13 -1.95 -0.92
C LEU A 61 -3.81 -1.27 0.27
N ASP A 62 -3.89 -1.97 1.41
CA ASP A 62 -4.33 -1.40 2.69
C ASP A 62 -3.33 -0.36 3.23
N LEU A 63 -2.03 -0.56 3.00
CA LEU A 63 -0.97 0.40 3.35
C LEU A 63 -1.08 1.77 2.68
N ILE A 64 -1.84 1.89 1.58
CA ILE A 64 -2.16 3.18 0.98
C ILE A 64 -2.90 4.07 2.00
N LEU A 65 -3.64 3.48 2.95
CA LEU A 65 -4.28 4.19 4.08
C LEU A 65 -3.29 4.87 5.02
N LEU A 66 -2.15 4.22 5.28
CA LEU A 66 -1.17 4.67 6.27
C LEU A 66 -0.22 5.76 5.74
N VAL A 67 0.08 5.73 4.44
CA VAL A 67 1.03 6.67 3.81
C VAL A 67 0.32 7.96 3.37
N LYS A 68 -0.99 7.92 3.19
CA LYS A 68 -1.79 9.04 2.70
C LYS A 68 -2.66 9.62 3.81
N HIS A 69 -2.04 10.47 4.61
CA HIS A 69 -2.76 11.49 5.37
C HIS A 69 -3.42 12.54 4.44
N ASP A 70 -3.17 12.46 3.12
CA ASP A 70 -3.87 13.16 2.06
C ASP A 70 -4.66 12.18 1.18
N ALA A 71 -5.97 12.30 1.28
CA ALA A 71 -7.00 11.64 0.50
C ALA A 71 -6.72 11.42 -1.00
N GLN A 72 -7.50 10.52 -1.61
CA GLN A 72 -7.49 10.37 -3.08
C GLN A 72 -8.31 11.48 -3.74
N PRO A 73 -7.92 11.93 -4.94
CA PRO A 73 -8.85 12.55 -5.88
C PRO A 73 -10.03 11.60 -6.08
N PHE A 74 -11.21 12.03 -5.68
CA PHE A 74 -12.43 11.25 -5.78
C PHE A 74 -13.09 11.44 -7.15
N GLU A 75 -13.06 10.42 -8.02
CA GLU A 75 -13.88 10.40 -9.23
C GLU A 75 -15.29 9.89 -8.86
N LYS A 76 -16.19 10.79 -8.47
CA LYS A 76 -17.62 10.45 -8.43
C LYS A 76 -18.14 10.42 -9.86
N THR A 77 -18.41 9.23 -10.39
CA THR A 77 -19.21 9.05 -11.60
C THR A 77 -20.65 9.53 -11.34
N ASN A 78 -20.92 10.85 -11.42
CA ASN A 78 -22.24 11.42 -11.76
C ASN A 78 -22.37 12.97 -11.76
N PHE A 79 -21.34 13.77 -12.07
CA PHE A 79 -21.60 15.20 -12.41
C PHE A 79 -20.70 15.71 -13.55
N PRO A 80 -21.20 16.61 -14.41
CA PRO A 80 -20.51 17.03 -15.62
C PRO A 80 -19.34 17.96 -15.30
N THR A 81 -18.29 17.83 -16.10
CA THR A 81 -17.14 18.72 -16.30
C THR A 81 -16.13 18.86 -15.14
N PHE A 82 -14.94 18.34 -15.44
CA PHE A 82 -13.61 18.72 -14.94
C PHE A 82 -13.51 20.18 -14.47
N VAL A 83 -13.70 20.42 -13.18
CA VAL A 83 -13.23 21.66 -12.53
C VAL A 83 -12.84 21.28 -11.09
N ASN A 84 -11.55 21.03 -10.85
CA ASN A 84 -10.85 20.79 -9.57
C ASN A 84 -10.70 19.33 -9.06
N ASP A 85 -9.56 18.70 -9.37
CA ASP A 85 -9.23 17.34 -8.89
C ASP A 85 -8.64 17.30 -7.46
N ASN A 86 -8.72 18.41 -6.72
CA ASN A 86 -8.20 18.52 -5.35
C ASN A 86 -9.24 18.12 -4.28
N ASN A 87 -10.34 17.48 -4.69
CA ASN A 87 -11.37 17.03 -3.77
C ASN A 87 -10.94 15.72 -3.10
N LEU A 88 -10.54 15.88 -1.85
CA LEU A 88 -10.03 14.86 -0.96
C LEU A 88 -11.20 14.09 -0.30
N ALA A 89 -11.29 12.78 -0.53
CA ALA A 89 -12.12 11.86 0.24
C ALA A 89 -11.29 10.87 1.08
N PRO A 90 -11.64 10.63 2.36
CA PRO A 90 -10.98 9.62 3.17
C PRO A 90 -11.28 8.22 2.61
N LEU A 91 -10.28 7.33 2.59
CA LEU A 91 -10.42 5.97 2.04
C LEU A 91 -11.34 5.07 2.90
N ASP A 92 -11.45 5.35 4.19
CA ASP A 92 -12.43 4.75 5.11
C ASP A 92 -12.84 5.73 6.22
N ALA A 93 -13.79 5.31 7.07
CA ALA A 93 -14.35 6.13 8.14
C ALA A 93 -13.42 6.26 9.37
N THR A 94 -12.31 5.52 9.41
CA THR A 94 -11.39 5.43 10.54
C THR A 94 -9.97 5.82 10.12
N SER A 95 -9.83 6.78 9.19
CA SER A 95 -8.57 7.27 8.62
C SER A 95 -7.50 7.73 9.62
N THR A 96 -7.81 7.79 10.92
CA THR A 96 -6.87 8.09 12.03
C THR A 96 -6.46 6.86 12.85
N PHE A 97 -6.89 5.67 12.46
CA PHE A 97 -6.60 4.40 13.12
C PHE A 97 -6.13 3.37 12.11
N PHE A 98 -5.21 2.52 12.54
CA PHE A 98 -4.78 1.36 11.77
C PHE A 98 -5.64 0.16 12.16
N ASP A 99 -6.71 -0.06 11.41
CA ASP A 99 -7.72 -1.09 11.68
C ASP A 99 -8.20 -1.80 10.40
N ILE A 100 -9.18 -2.70 10.55
CA ILE A 100 -9.72 -3.53 9.46
C ILE A 100 -10.95 -2.93 8.76
N THR A 101 -11.29 -1.67 9.03
CA THR A 101 -12.49 -1.00 8.48
C THR A 101 -12.42 -0.92 6.96
N TYR A 102 -11.22 -0.74 6.41
CA TYR A 102 -10.96 -0.88 4.98
C TYR A 102 -11.50 -2.20 4.41
N TYR A 103 -11.10 -3.35 4.97
CA TYR A 103 -11.57 -4.66 4.51
C TYR A 103 -13.08 -4.84 4.70
N LYS A 104 -13.67 -4.31 5.78
CA LYS A 104 -15.13 -4.31 5.98
C LYS A 104 -15.86 -3.52 4.89
N ASN A 105 -15.30 -2.39 4.47
CA ASN A 105 -15.85 -1.59 3.38
C ASN A 105 -15.77 -2.35 2.05
N LEU A 106 -14.67 -3.05 1.77
CA LEU A 106 -14.52 -3.84 0.54
C LEU A 106 -15.55 -4.97 0.44
N VAL A 107 -15.76 -5.71 1.53
CA VAL A 107 -16.79 -6.77 1.60
C VAL A 107 -18.19 -6.18 1.43
N SER A 108 -18.42 -4.97 1.94
CA SER A 108 -19.69 -4.24 1.80
C SER A 108 -19.85 -3.51 0.47
N LYS A 109 -18.94 -3.70 -0.49
CA LYS A 109 -18.92 -3.02 -1.81
C LYS A 109 -18.86 -1.48 -1.71
N LYS A 110 -18.14 -0.99 -0.70
CA LYS A 110 -17.92 0.44 -0.40
C LYS A 110 -16.46 0.85 -0.61
N GLY A 111 -15.67 0.09 -1.38
CA GLY A 111 -14.31 0.46 -1.74
C GLY A 111 -14.29 1.73 -2.61
N ILE A 112 -13.44 2.69 -2.27
CA ILE A 112 -13.32 3.96 -2.99
C ILE A 112 -12.42 3.84 -4.22
N LEU A 113 -11.36 3.03 -4.10
CA LEU A 113 -10.44 2.76 -5.20
C LEU A 113 -10.91 1.55 -6.00
N HIS A 114 -10.84 1.65 -7.33
CA HIS A 114 -11.08 0.52 -8.23
C HIS A 114 -10.22 -0.69 -7.83
N SER A 115 -8.89 -0.51 -7.72
CA SER A 115 -7.97 -1.56 -7.27
C SER A 115 -8.29 -2.14 -5.89
N GLY A 116 -8.87 -1.35 -4.99
CA GLY A 116 -9.34 -1.81 -3.68
C GLY A 116 -10.59 -2.68 -3.81
N GLN A 117 -11.55 -2.29 -4.66
CA GLN A 117 -12.75 -3.10 -4.84
C GLN A 117 -12.46 -4.39 -5.63
N GLU A 118 -11.47 -4.38 -6.53
CA GLU A 118 -11.03 -5.54 -7.32
C GLU A 118 -10.53 -6.71 -6.47
N ILE A 119 -9.92 -6.46 -5.31
CA ILE A 119 -9.47 -7.54 -4.42
C ILE A 119 -10.63 -8.22 -3.65
N SER A 120 -11.86 -7.70 -3.77
CA SER A 120 -13.06 -8.24 -3.14
C SER A 120 -14.24 -8.20 -4.12
N ASN A 121 -14.08 -8.81 -5.29
CA ASN A 121 -15.06 -8.77 -6.39
C ASN A 121 -15.42 -10.15 -6.98
N GLY A 122 -15.51 -11.18 -6.15
CA GLY A 122 -15.78 -12.56 -6.57
C GLY A 122 -14.52 -13.27 -7.10
N GLY A 123 -13.35 -12.81 -6.69
CA GLY A 123 -12.06 -13.31 -7.15
C GLY A 123 -11.36 -14.25 -6.17
N SER A 124 -10.12 -14.62 -6.49
CA SER A 124 -9.28 -15.50 -5.66
C SER A 124 -8.85 -14.87 -4.33
N THR A 125 -9.05 -13.57 -4.15
CA THR A 125 -8.64 -12.80 -2.97
C THR A 125 -9.76 -12.58 -1.95
N ASP A 126 -11.02 -12.83 -2.33
CA ASP A 126 -12.20 -12.58 -1.49
C ASP A 126 -12.13 -13.31 -0.13
N ALA A 127 -11.64 -14.54 -0.09
CA ALA A 127 -11.53 -15.32 1.15
C ALA A 127 -10.55 -14.66 2.15
N GLN A 128 -9.43 -14.15 1.65
CA GLN A 128 -8.43 -13.47 2.47
C GLN A 128 -8.92 -12.10 2.94
N VAL A 129 -9.59 -11.34 2.06
CA VAL A 129 -10.23 -10.06 2.43
C VAL A 129 -11.32 -10.28 3.49
N THR A 130 -12.14 -11.32 3.32
CA THR A 130 -13.16 -11.72 4.30
C THR A 130 -12.54 -12.13 5.64
N THR A 131 -11.37 -12.78 5.62
CA THR A 131 -10.65 -13.12 6.85
C THR A 131 -10.22 -11.85 7.59
N TYR A 132 -9.56 -10.92 6.90
CA TYR A 132 -9.13 -9.66 7.53
C TYR A 132 -10.30 -8.78 7.97
N SER A 133 -11.42 -8.77 7.26
CA SER A 133 -12.61 -8.00 7.67
C SER A 133 -13.24 -8.47 8.99
N ASN A 134 -12.94 -9.71 9.41
CA ASN A 134 -13.49 -10.32 10.62
C ASN A 134 -12.45 -10.53 11.73
N ASP A 135 -11.16 -10.54 11.41
CA ASP A 135 -10.08 -10.88 12.34
C ASP A 135 -8.92 -9.88 12.26
N ASN A 136 -9.01 -8.84 13.10
CA ASN A 136 -7.97 -7.83 13.26
C ASN A 136 -6.63 -8.41 13.74
N PRO A 137 -6.58 -9.31 14.75
CA PRO A 137 -5.33 -9.98 15.13
C PRO A 137 -4.60 -10.70 13.99
N THR A 138 -5.34 -11.43 13.14
CA THR A 138 -4.77 -12.13 11.99
C THR A 138 -4.20 -11.15 10.97
N PHE A 139 -4.96 -10.10 10.63
CA PHE A 139 -4.47 -9.01 9.77
C PHE A 139 -3.16 -8.39 10.30
N LEU A 140 -3.13 -7.98 11.56
CA LEU A 140 -1.96 -7.33 12.15
C LEU A 140 -0.73 -8.23 12.17
N THR A 141 -0.92 -9.54 12.32
CA THR A 141 0.17 -10.52 12.30
C THR A 141 0.76 -10.65 10.90
N ASP A 142 -0.09 -10.85 9.89
CA ASP A 142 0.36 -10.95 8.49
C ASP A 142 0.94 -9.62 7.97
N PHE A 143 0.44 -8.48 8.47
CA PHE A 143 0.98 -7.16 8.18
C PHE A 143 2.43 -7.03 8.65
N VAL A 144 2.73 -7.43 9.89
CA VAL A 144 4.09 -7.41 10.43
C VAL A 144 5.03 -8.28 9.59
N VAL A 145 4.60 -9.48 9.22
CA VAL A 145 5.40 -10.39 8.37
C VAL A 145 5.67 -9.77 7.01
N SER A 146 4.67 -9.12 6.40
CA SER A 146 4.82 -8.44 5.11
C SER A 146 5.78 -7.26 5.17
N MET A 147 5.79 -6.52 6.28
CA MET A 147 6.67 -5.37 6.51
C MET A 147 8.12 -5.74 6.83
N MET A 148 8.39 -7.00 7.17
CA MET A 148 9.75 -7.54 7.30
C MET A 148 10.38 -7.89 5.94
N GLY A 149 9.64 -7.69 4.83
CA GLY A 149 10.10 -7.97 3.48
C GLY A 149 11.41 -7.26 3.10
N ASN A 150 12.23 -7.94 2.31
CA ASN A 150 13.59 -7.48 1.96
C ASN A 150 13.76 -7.30 0.45
N LEU A 151 13.04 -6.32 -0.12
CA LEU A 151 13.14 -6.05 -1.55
C LEU A 151 14.47 -5.34 -1.88
N GLY A 152 15.39 -6.07 -2.50
CA GLY A 152 16.61 -5.55 -3.14
C GLY A 152 17.39 -4.47 -2.37
N PRO A 153 17.70 -4.65 -1.06
CA PRO A 153 18.38 -3.61 -0.31
C PRO A 153 19.82 -3.39 -0.82
N LEU A 154 20.22 -2.12 -0.98
CA LEU A 154 21.63 -1.78 -1.10
C LEU A 154 22.29 -1.99 0.27
N THR A 155 23.33 -2.82 0.32
CA THR A 155 24.08 -3.17 1.53
C THR A 155 25.58 -3.22 1.25
N GLY A 156 26.39 -3.29 2.30
CA GLY A 156 27.86 -3.32 2.17
C GLY A 156 28.41 -2.02 1.60
N SER A 157 29.24 -2.11 0.57
CA SER A 157 29.83 -0.97 -0.15
C SER A 157 28.92 -0.39 -1.24
N ASN A 158 27.76 -1.00 -1.50
CA ASN A 158 26.84 -0.54 -2.54
C ASN A 158 25.94 0.58 -2.01
N GLY A 159 25.93 1.73 -2.69
CA GLY A 159 25.19 2.91 -2.26
C GLY A 159 25.91 3.76 -1.21
N GLU A 160 25.22 4.74 -0.65
CA GLU A 160 25.77 5.73 0.28
C GLU A 160 24.94 5.92 1.54
N ILE A 161 25.47 6.67 2.52
CA ILE A 161 24.68 7.19 3.65
C ILE A 161 24.61 8.68 3.41
N ARG A 162 23.47 9.19 2.95
CA ARG A 162 23.33 10.62 2.63
C ARG A 162 23.21 11.44 3.91
N THR A 163 23.92 12.57 3.93
CA THR A 163 23.74 13.61 4.96
C THR A 163 22.44 14.38 4.72
N ILE A 164 22.10 14.62 3.45
CA ILE A 164 20.87 15.28 3.00
C ILE A 164 20.16 14.35 2.02
N CYS A 165 18.95 13.89 2.35
CA CYS A 165 18.25 12.86 1.55
C CYS A 165 17.96 13.27 0.09
N MET A 166 17.90 14.58 -0.18
CA MET A 166 17.58 15.12 -1.51
C MET A 166 18.80 15.26 -2.43
N GLU A 167 20.01 15.05 -1.91
CA GLU A 167 21.26 15.26 -2.63
C GLU A 167 22.15 14.02 -2.58
N THR A 168 22.80 13.70 -3.69
CA THR A 168 23.83 12.67 -3.72
C THR A 168 25.15 13.26 -3.25
N GLN A 169 25.89 12.50 -2.45
CA GLN A 169 27.19 12.94 -1.93
C GLN A 169 28.26 12.39 -2.89
N LEU A 170 28.88 13.27 -3.69
CA LEU A 170 29.98 12.91 -4.60
C LEU A 170 31.23 12.49 -3.82
#